data_AF-A0A9X6GEN9-F1
#
_entry.id   AF-A0A9X6GEN9-F1
#
_cell.length_a   1.000
_cell.length_b   1.000
_cell.length_c   1.000
_cell.angle_alpha   90.00
_cell.angle_beta   90.00
_cell.angle_gamma   90.00
#
_symmetry.space_group_name_H-M   'P 1'
#
loop_
_entity.id
_entity.type
_entity.pdbx_description
1 polymer ?
#
loop_
_entity_poly.entity_id
_entity_poly.type
_entity_poly.pdbx_seq_one_letter_code
_entity_poly.pdbx_strand_id
1 'polypeptide(L)'
;MDYKLISRRIKDIRTNVLQLSQREFAEVLGMQSRSAISMWENEDSKKCPSKKMSLKIAKLANISVSYVLGESNEKNPELAVQDEWMQLMSQVKSKTPEKQKELLELIQNLVKITGD
;
A
#
# COMPACT_ATOMS: atom_id res chain seq x y z
N MET A 1 14.06 -11.62 8.75
CA MET A 1 13.77 -10.27 8.22
C MET A 1 14.69 -10.03 7.03
N ASP A 2 14.13 -9.81 5.85
CA ASP A 2 14.90 -9.57 4.63
C ASP A 2 15.26 -8.08 4.54
N TYR A 3 16.43 -7.71 5.06
CA TYR A 3 16.90 -6.31 5.07
C TYR A 3 17.04 -5.73 3.67
N LYS A 4 17.45 -6.55 2.70
CA LYS A 4 17.68 -6.11 1.31
C LYS A 4 16.36 -5.71 0.65
N LEU A 5 15.31 -6.51 0.84
CA LEU A 5 13.97 -6.20 0.37
C LEU A 5 13.42 -4.93 1.04
N ILE A 6 13.60 -4.80 2.36
CA ILE A 6 13.16 -3.61 3.11
C ILE A 6 13.86 -2.36 2.58
N SER A 7 15.17 -2.41 2.36
CA SER A 7 15.93 -1.28 1.81
C SER A 7 15.41 -0.82 0.45
N ARG A 8 15.14 -1.77 -0.45
CA ARG A 8 14.53 -1.49 -1.76
C ARG A 8 13.16 -0.86 -1.63
N ARG A 9 12.30 -1.40 -0.75
CA ARG A 9 10.93 -0.91 -0.57
C ARG A 9 10.90 0.49 0.04
N ILE A 10 11.76 0.79 1.02
CA ILE A 10 11.87 2.13 1.58
C ILE A 10 12.28 3.13 0.50
N LYS A 11 13.26 2.77 -0.34
CA LYS A 11 13.69 3.61 -1.45
C LYS A 11 12.57 3.80 -2.49
N ASP A 12 11.88 2.74 -2.89
CA ASP A 12 10.73 2.78 -3.82
C ASP A 12 9.60 3.66 -3.28
N ILE A 13 9.22 3.48 -2.01
CA ILE A 13 8.19 4.30 -1.36
C ILE A 13 8.60 5.77 -1.38
N ARG A 14 9.86 6.07 -1.02
CA ARG A 14 10.34 7.45 -1.03
C ARG A 14 10.35 8.05 -2.44
N THR A 15 10.90 7.36 -3.44
CA THR A 15 11.12 7.93 -4.78
C THR A 15 9.89 7.88 -5.67
N ASN A 16 9.15 6.77 -5.65
CA ASN A 16 8.13 6.48 -6.65
C ASN A 16 6.72 6.74 -6.11
N VAL A 17 6.49 6.51 -4.82
CA VAL A 17 5.18 6.77 -4.19
C VAL A 17 5.10 8.20 -3.67
N LEU A 18 6.10 8.64 -2.90
CA LEU A 18 6.10 9.95 -2.24
C LEU A 18 6.83 11.04 -3.05
N GLN A 19 7.69 10.66 -3.99
CA GLN A 19 8.49 11.57 -4.81
C GLN A 19 9.33 12.57 -4.00
N LEU A 20 9.95 12.08 -2.91
CA LEU A 20 10.76 12.90 -1.99
C LEU A 20 12.25 12.62 -2.13
N SER A 21 13.07 13.64 -1.87
CA SER A 21 14.49 13.46 -1.56
C SER A 21 14.68 12.78 -0.20
N GLN A 22 15.89 12.26 0.09
CA GLN A 22 16.19 11.68 1.40
C GLN A 22 16.07 12.71 2.55
N ARG A 23 16.29 14.00 2.25
CA ARG A 23 16.16 15.06 3.25
C ARG A 23 14.69 15.34 3.55
N GLU A 24 13.87 15.55 2.53
CA GLU A 24 12.42 15.75 2.71
C GLU A 24 11.78 14.53 3.38
N PHE A 25 12.20 13.31 3.03
CA PHE A 25 11.68 12.11 3.67
C PHE A 25 12.03 12.04 5.17
N ALA A 26 13.23 12.46 5.57
CA ALA A 26 13.59 12.58 6.98
C ALA A 26 12.73 13.65 7.67
N GLU A 27 12.55 14.82 7.04
CA GLU A 27 11.75 15.93 7.57
C GLU A 27 10.30 15.52 7.84
N VAL A 28 9.61 14.89 6.88
CA VAL A 28 8.22 14.41 7.07
C VAL A 28 8.10 13.28 8.09
N LEU A 29 9.16 12.51 8.32
CA LEU A 29 9.22 11.50 9.39
C LEU A 29 9.51 12.10 10.78
N GLY A 30 9.82 13.41 10.84
CA GLY A 30 10.22 14.12 12.06
C GLY A 30 11.64 13.79 12.51
N MET A 31 12.53 13.50 11.56
CA MET A 31 13.93 13.16 11.79
C MET A 31 14.82 14.35 11.42
N GLN A 32 15.81 14.63 12.26
CA GLN A 32 16.72 15.77 12.09
C GLN A 32 17.78 15.56 11.00
N SER A 33 17.99 14.32 10.55
CA SER A 33 19.06 13.98 9.61
C SER A 33 18.65 12.89 8.63
N ARG A 34 19.08 13.05 7.37
CA ARG A 34 18.96 12.05 6.29
C ARG A 34 19.89 10.83 6.44
N SER A 35 20.83 10.86 7.39
CA SER A 35 21.83 9.79 7.57
C SER A 35 21.18 8.42 7.78
N ALA A 36 20.17 8.34 8.64
CA ALA A 36 19.41 7.12 8.88
C ALA A 36 18.66 6.63 7.62
N ILE A 37 18.09 7.54 6.82
CA ILE A 37 17.46 7.20 5.54
C ILE A 37 18.48 6.56 4.59
N SER A 38 19.66 7.16 4.48
CA SER A 38 20.75 6.60 3.68
C SER A 38 21.18 5.20 4.14
N MET A 39 21.18 4.94 5.45
CA MET A 39 21.49 3.61 5.99
C MET A 39 20.38 2.60 5.77
N TRP A 40 19.11 3.03 5.80
CA TRP A 40 17.96 2.15 5.54
C TRP A 40 17.87 1.76 4.06
N GLU A 41 18.24 2.65 3.14
CA GLU A 41 18.17 2.42 1.69
C GLU A 41 19.42 1.74 1.11
N ASN A 42 20.43 1.47 1.95
CA ASN A 42 21.61 0.73 1.56
C ASN A 42 21.33 -0.79 1.66
N GLU A 43 21.29 -1.49 0.53
CA GLU A 43 21.06 -2.94 0.46
C GLU A 43 22.12 -3.79 1.18
N ASP A 44 23.32 -3.25 1.39
CA ASP A 44 24.41 -3.94 2.11
C ASP A 44 24.36 -3.68 3.63
N SER A 45 23.44 -2.82 4.08
CA SER A 45 23.25 -2.46 5.48
C SER A 45 22.22 -3.36 6.15
N LYS A 46 22.51 -3.78 7.39
CA LYS A 46 21.51 -4.45 8.27
C LYS A 46 20.68 -3.46 9.09
N LYS A 47 20.68 -2.17 8.74
CA LYS A 47 19.88 -1.14 9.40
C LYS A 47 18.53 -1.00 8.70
N CYS A 48 17.47 -1.00 9.48
CA CYS A 48 16.11 -0.75 9.01
C CYS A 48 15.40 0.27 9.93
N PRO A 49 14.25 0.81 9.52
CA PRO A 49 13.42 1.63 10.38
C PRO A 49 12.96 0.83 11.61
N SER A 50 12.79 1.52 12.74
CA SER A 50 12.13 0.93 13.90
C SER A 50 10.65 0.69 13.62
N LYS A 51 9.98 -0.15 14.42
CA LYS A 51 8.52 -0.38 14.32
C LYS A 51 7.72 0.92 14.22
N LYS A 52 8.07 1.93 15.03
CA LYS A 52 7.43 3.25 15.01
C LYS A 52 7.64 3.97 13.67
N MET A 53 8.84 3.90 13.10
CA MET A 53 9.13 4.53 11.82
C MET A 53 8.48 3.78 10.65
N SER A 54 8.49 2.44 10.66
CA SER A 54 7.79 1.65 9.64
C SER A 54 6.29 1.97 9.61
N LEU A 55 5.65 2.14 10.77
CA LEU A 55 4.25 2.57 10.85
C LEU A 55 4.03 3.98 10.30
N LYS A 56 4.96 4.92 10.54
CA LYS A 56 4.87 6.27 9.96
C LYS A 56 5.02 6.23 8.44
N ILE A 57 5.98 5.48 7.92
CA ILE A 57 6.21 5.31 6.47
C ILE A 57 4.95 4.73 5.82
N ALA A 58 4.40 3.66 6.40
CA ALA A 58 3.17 3.01 5.97
C ALA A 58 2.01 4.02 5.87
N LYS A 59 1.78 4.81 6.93
CA LYS A 59 0.73 5.83 6.96
C LYS A 59 0.94 6.94 5.93
N LEU A 60 2.17 7.45 5.80
CA LEU A 60 2.49 8.51 4.84
C LEU A 60 2.25 8.07 3.39
N ALA A 61 2.61 6.83 3.08
CA ALA A 61 2.52 6.28 1.72
C ALA A 61 1.18 5.59 1.43
N ASN A 62 0.24 5.57 2.39
CA ASN A 62 -1.01 4.82 2.35
C ASN A 62 -0.82 3.35 1.91
N ILE A 63 0.15 2.68 2.52
CA ILE A 63 0.61 1.31 2.23
C ILE A 63 0.64 0.50 3.53
N SER A 64 0.49 -0.81 3.44
CA SER A 64 0.53 -1.73 4.59
C SER A 64 1.93 -1.77 5.22
N VAL A 65 2.00 -1.81 6.55
CA VAL A 65 3.29 -1.95 7.25
C VAL A 65 3.96 -3.29 6.93
N SER A 66 3.18 -4.34 6.66
CA SER A 66 3.67 -5.64 6.21
C SER A 66 4.37 -5.54 4.85
N TYR A 67 3.90 -4.68 3.94
CA TYR A 67 4.67 -4.36 2.74
C TYR A 67 5.97 -3.61 3.09
N VAL A 68 5.93 -2.58 3.94
CA VAL A 68 7.16 -1.86 4.32
C VAL A 68 8.23 -2.80 4.90
N LEU A 69 7.82 -3.80 5.70
CA LEU A 69 8.71 -4.74 6.40
C LEU A 69 9.09 -5.99 5.60
N GLY A 70 8.65 -6.13 4.35
CA GLY A 70 9.01 -7.31 3.55
C GLY A 70 8.16 -8.56 3.83
N GLU A 71 7.08 -8.45 4.62
CA GLU A 71 6.27 -9.59 5.07
C GLU A 71 5.12 -9.94 4.10
N SER A 72 4.68 -8.97 3.29
CA SER A 72 3.67 -9.19 2.22
C SER A 72 4.12 -8.52 0.92
N ASN A 73 3.67 -9.02 -0.24
CA ASN A 73 3.86 -8.36 -1.53
C ASN A 73 2.72 -7.38 -1.87
N GLU A 74 1.64 -7.37 -1.09
CA GLU A 74 0.49 -6.50 -1.30
C GLU A 74 0.72 -5.11 -0.68
N LYS A 75 0.81 -4.08 -1.53
CA LYS A 75 1.06 -2.69 -1.11
C LYS A 75 -0.07 -2.17 -0.22
N ASN A 76 -1.33 -2.36 -0.58
CA ASN A 76 -2.45 -1.98 0.27
C ASN A 76 -3.63 -2.95 0.04
N PRO A 77 -3.86 -3.92 0.95
CA PRO A 77 -4.91 -4.91 0.76
C PRO A 77 -6.33 -4.30 0.82
N GLU A 78 -6.54 -3.23 1.58
CA GLU A 78 -7.85 -2.57 1.67
C GLU A 78 -8.17 -1.77 0.39
N LEU A 79 -7.19 -1.04 -0.15
CA LEU A 79 -7.37 -0.38 -1.45
C LEU A 79 -7.49 -1.37 -2.60
N ALA A 80 -6.77 -2.49 -2.57
CA ALA A 80 -6.88 -3.51 -3.61
C ALA A 80 -8.32 -4.04 -3.72
N VAL A 81 -8.98 -4.32 -2.58
CA VAL A 81 -10.39 -4.72 -2.55
C VAL A 81 -11.30 -3.60 -3.08
N GLN A 82 -11.03 -2.34 -2.72
CA GLN A 82 -11.80 -1.20 -3.20
C GLN A 82 -11.64 -0.98 -4.73
N ASP A 83 -10.43 -1.18 -5.25
CA ASP A 83 -10.10 -1.07 -6.67
C ASP A 83 -10.75 -2.20 -7.47
N GLU A 84 -10.70 -3.44 -6.97
CA GLU A 84 -11.39 -4.58 -7.57
C GLU A 84 -12.90 -4.36 -7.63
N TRP A 85 -13.51 -3.85 -6.55
CA TRP A 85 -14.92 -3.50 -6.53
C TRP A 85 -15.27 -2.41 -7.55
N MET A 86 -14.43 -1.38 -7.65
CA MET A 86 -14.62 -0.30 -8.61
C MET A 86 -14.51 -0.79 -10.06
N GLN A 87 -13.55 -1.68 -10.35
CA GLN A 87 -13.40 -2.31 -11.66
C GLN A 87 -14.61 -3.19 -11.99
N LEU A 88 -15.10 -3.99 -11.06
CA LEU A 88 -16.29 -4.80 -11.24
C LEU A 88 -17.51 -3.92 -11.58
N MET A 89 -17.75 -2.87 -10.79
CA MET A 89 -18.87 -1.97 -11.02
C MET A 89 -18.76 -1.20 -12.34
N SER A 90 -17.54 -0.87 -12.78
CA SER A 90 -17.29 -0.31 -14.11
C SER A 90 -17.69 -1.27 -15.23
N GLN A 91 -17.32 -2.55 -15.10
CA GLN A 91 -17.72 -3.58 -16.05
C GLN A 91 -19.24 -3.78 -16.07
N VAL A 92 -19.91 -3.74 -14.92
CA VAL A 92 -21.38 -3.81 -14.84
C VAL A 92 -22.00 -2.63 -15.60
N LYS A 93 -21.54 -1.39 -15.36
CA LYS A 93 -22.03 -0.19 -16.05
C LYS A 93 -21.82 -0.21 -17.57
N SER A 94 -20.85 -0.96 -18.07
CA SER A 94 -20.61 -1.12 -19.52
C SER A 94 -21.62 -2.04 -20.23
N LYS A 95 -22.46 -2.78 -19.49
CA LYS A 95 -23.46 -3.71 -20.06
C LYS A 95 -24.78 -3.02 -20.37
N THR A 96 -25.68 -3.74 -21.05
CA THR A 96 -27.05 -3.25 -21.34
C THR A 96 -27.87 -3.09 -20.05
N PRO A 97 -28.90 -2.24 -20.03
CA PRO A 97 -29.74 -2.03 -18.86
C PRO A 97 -30.34 -3.32 -18.28
N GLU A 98 -30.73 -4.27 -19.14
CA GLU A 98 -31.30 -5.56 -18.74
C GLU A 98 -30.26 -6.40 -17.99
N LYS A 99 -29.06 -6.51 -18.55
CA LYS A 99 -27.94 -7.24 -17.94
C LYS A 99 -27.45 -6.56 -16.66
N GLN A 100 -27.45 -5.23 -16.62
CA GLN A 100 -27.14 -4.49 -15.40
C GLN A 100 -28.10 -4.86 -14.27
N LYS A 101 -29.40 -4.91 -14.56
CA LYS A 101 -30.43 -5.28 -13.58
C LYS A 101 -30.25 -6.71 -13.08
N GLU A 102 -30.06 -7.68 -13.97
CA GLU A 102 -29.81 -9.08 -13.60
C GLU A 102 -28.58 -9.24 -12.71
N LEU A 103 -27.47 -8.58 -13.06
CA LEU A 103 -26.23 -8.61 -12.28
C LEU A 103 -26.40 -7.97 -10.90
N LEU A 104 -27.13 -6.85 -10.80
CA LEU A 104 -27.42 -6.22 -9.52
C LEU A 104 -28.32 -7.08 -8.63
N GLU A 105 -29.32 -7.76 -9.20
CA GLU A 105 -30.17 -8.69 -8.45
C GLU A 105 -29.37 -9.89 -7.92
N LEU A 106 -28.46 -10.45 -8.71
CA LEU A 106 -27.54 -11.49 -8.26
C LEU A 106 -26.67 -11.03 -7.08
N ILE A 107 -26.04 -9.85 -7.19
CA ILE A 107 -25.22 -9.29 -6.11
C ILE A 107 -26.05 -9.07 -4.85
N GLN A 108 -27.26 -8.50 -4.96
CA GLN A 108 -28.14 -8.27 -3.82
C GLN A 108 -28.57 -9.57 -3.13
N ASN A 109 -28.84 -10.62 -3.91
CA ASN A 109 -29.21 -11.93 -3.37
C ASN A 109 -28.03 -12.57 -2.63
N LEU A 110 -26.81 -12.46 -3.17
CA LEU A 110 -25.61 -12.94 -2.48
C LEU A 110 -25.40 -12.22 -1.15
N VAL A 111 -25.50 -10.88 -1.13
CA VAL A 111 -25.35 -10.08 0.10
C VAL A 111 -26.36 -10.49 1.19
N LYS A 112 -27.59 -10.83 0.81
CA LYS A 112 -28.61 -11.32 1.75
C LYS A 112 -28.26 -12.69 2.35
N ILE A 113 -27.54 -13.53 1.59
CA ILE A 113 -27.15 -14.89 2.02
C ILE A 113 -25.90 -14.84 2.91
N THR A 114 -24.95 -13.96 2.61
CA THR A 114 -23.64 -13.90 3.26
C THR A 114 -23.60 -12.98 4.50
N GLY A 115 -24.75 -12.67 5.12
CA GLY A 115 -24.84 -11.67 6.17
C GLY A 115 -23.82 -11.85 7.31
N ASP A 116 -22.94 -10.86 7.46
CA ASP A 116 -22.24 -10.50 8.71
C ASP A 116 -23.15 -9.58 9.57
#